data_AF-A0A7C5CS14-F1
#
_entry.id   AF-A0A7C5CS14-F1
#
_cell.length_a   1.000
_cell.length_b   1.000
_cell.length_c   1.000
_cell.angle_alpha   90.00
_cell.angle_beta   90.00
_cell.angle_gamma   90.00
#
_symmetry.space_group_name_H-M   'P 1'
#
loop_
_entity.id
_entity.type
_entity.pdbx_description
1 polymer ?
#
loop_
_entity_poly.entity_id
_entity_poly.type
_entity_poly.pdbx_seq_one_letter_code
_entity_poly.pdbx_strand_id
1 'polypeptide(L)'
;MSSVAKYQKVEVTTADPVEMIIKLYEGIVRFNNLSKKAIEEGNVSERNNYINRSIAIISELAASLNAEEGGEVALNLARLYEYSINALNTANIKNDPALIDSVTRVIEELKKGWEGILNNGKDR
;
A
#
# COMPACT_ATOMS: atom_id res chain seq x y z
N MET A 1 -25.07 35.63 8.63
CA MET A 1 -25.10 34.16 8.45
C MET A 1 -23.67 33.71 8.21
N SER A 2 -23.01 33.15 9.23
CA SER A 2 -21.67 32.58 9.11
C SER A 2 -21.76 31.11 9.46
N SER A 3 -21.67 30.24 8.45
CA SER A 3 -21.74 28.79 8.61
C SER A 3 -20.33 28.20 8.59
N VAL A 4 -19.50 28.60 9.57
CA VAL A 4 -18.24 27.90 9.87
C VAL A 4 -18.54 26.87 10.96
N ALA A 5 -19.20 25.78 10.58
CA ALA A 5 -19.43 24.65 11.47
C ALA A 5 -19.53 23.36 10.64
N LYS A 6 -18.41 22.95 10.05
CA LYS A 6 -18.29 21.63 9.40
C LYS A 6 -16.91 20.98 9.61
N TYR A 7 -16.24 21.29 10.72
CA TYR A 7 -14.90 20.75 11.01
C TYR A 7 -14.74 20.01 12.35
N GLN A 8 -15.76 19.91 13.21
CA GLN A 8 -15.59 19.39 14.57
C GLN A 8 -16.08 17.96 14.82
N LYS A 9 -16.23 17.11 13.79
CA LYS A 9 -16.73 15.74 14.02
C LYS A 9 -16.14 14.66 13.10
N VAL A 10 -14.81 14.63 12.97
CA VAL A 10 -14.10 13.61 12.15
C VAL A 10 -12.92 12.94 12.89
N GLU A 11 -12.42 13.49 14.00
CA GLU A 11 -11.14 13.05 14.59
C GLU A 11 -11.12 11.64 15.20
N VAL A 12 -12.23 11.17 15.78
CA VAL A 12 -12.24 9.89 16.53
C VAL A 12 -12.46 8.68 15.60
N THR A 13 -12.95 8.88 14.37
CA THR A 13 -13.33 7.77 13.47
C THR A 13 -12.29 7.45 12.38
N THR A 14 -11.30 8.31 12.15
CA THR A 14 -10.35 8.18 11.03
C THR A 14 -9.02 7.53 11.39
N ALA A 15 -8.63 7.52 12.67
CA ALA A 15 -7.38 6.87 13.11
C ALA A 15 -7.41 5.36 12.83
N ASP A 16 -8.51 4.67 13.13
CA ASP A 16 -8.65 3.22 12.92
C ASP A 16 -8.49 2.80 11.43
N PRO A 17 -9.16 3.46 10.45
CA PRO A 17 -8.92 3.20 9.04
C PRO A 17 -7.49 3.50 8.55
N VAL A 18 -6.90 4.63 8.97
CA VAL A 18 -5.55 5.02 8.54
C VAL A 18 -4.49 4.07 9.11
N GLU A 19 -4.60 3.70 10.38
CA GLU A 19 -3.72 2.71 11.00
C GLU A 19 -3.84 1.34 10.34
N MET A 20 -5.04 0.94 9.90
CA MET A 20 -5.24 -0.29 9.14
C MET A 20 -4.51 -0.25 7.80
N ILE A 21 -4.59 0.86 7.05
CA ILE A 21 -3.86 1.03 5.78
C ILE A 21 -2.34 0.92 5.99
N ILE A 22 -1.81 1.56 7.04
CA ILE A 22 -0.39 1.50 7.38
C ILE A 22 0.03 0.04 7.64
N LYS A 23 -0.73 -0.70 8.44
CA LYS A 23 -0.47 -2.13 8.72
C LYS A 23 -0.53 -3.00 7.46
N LEU A 24 -1.41 -2.70 6.52
CA LEU A 24 -1.48 -3.39 5.23
C LEU A 24 -0.21 -3.16 4.40
N TYR A 25 0.28 -1.91 4.33
CA TYR A 25 1.55 -1.61 3.68
C TYR A 25 2.76 -2.27 4.36
N GLU A 26 2.81 -2.31 5.69
CA GLU A 26 3.84 -3.07 6.42
C GLU A 26 3.78 -4.57 6.06
N GLY A 27 2.58 -5.11 5.92
CA GLY A 27 2.36 -6.47 5.43
C GLY A 27 2.95 -6.71 4.04
N ILE A 28 2.71 -5.79 3.09
CA ILE A 28 3.27 -5.86 1.73
C ILE A 28 4.80 -5.83 1.77
N VAL A 29 5.40 -4.88 2.50
CA VAL A 29 6.88 -4.77 2.63
C VAL A 29 7.46 -6.05 3.20
N ARG A 30 6.84 -6.62 4.25
CA ARG A 30 7.27 -7.89 4.84
C ARG A 30 7.24 -9.04 3.83
N PHE A 31 6.15 -9.18 3.07
CA PHE A 31 6.04 -10.25 2.07
C PHE A 31 7.00 -10.05 0.89
N ASN A 32 7.26 -8.81 0.48
CA ASN A 32 8.29 -8.50 -0.51
C ASN A 32 9.69 -8.91 -0.03
N ASN A 33 10.03 -8.65 1.23
CA ASN A 33 11.32 -9.08 1.78
C ASN A 33 11.44 -10.61 1.87
N LEU A 34 10.36 -11.30 2.26
CA LEU A 34 10.32 -12.76 2.30
C LEU A 34 10.42 -13.39 0.90
N SER A 35 9.77 -12.80 -0.11
CA SER A 35 9.88 -13.29 -1.48
C SER A 35 11.29 -13.12 -2.04
N LYS A 36 11.97 -12.00 -1.76
CA LYS A 36 13.37 -11.81 -2.12
C LYS A 36 14.29 -12.86 -1.49
N LYS A 37 14.12 -13.13 -0.19
CA LYS A 37 14.86 -14.20 0.49
C LYS A 37 14.60 -15.57 -0.16
N ALA A 38 13.36 -15.86 -0.52
CA ALA A 38 13.02 -17.10 -1.23
C ALA A 38 13.66 -17.19 -2.63
N ILE A 39 13.86 -16.06 -3.33
CA ILE A 39 14.64 -16.01 -4.58
C ILE A 39 16.10 -16.40 -4.32
N GLU A 40 16.72 -15.81 -3.30
CA GLU A 40 18.12 -16.09 -2.91
C GLU A 40 18.32 -17.57 -2.55
N GLU A 41 17.34 -18.17 -1.89
CA GLU A 41 17.34 -19.59 -1.50
C GLU A 41 16.93 -20.55 -2.63
N GLY A 42 16.52 -20.03 -3.80
CA GLY A 42 16.01 -20.84 -4.91
C GLY A 42 14.64 -21.49 -4.64
N ASN A 43 13.93 -21.05 -3.60
CA ASN A 43 12.63 -21.59 -3.20
C ASN A 43 11.48 -20.96 -4.00
N VAL A 44 11.19 -21.56 -5.14
CA VAL A 44 10.15 -21.10 -6.08
C VAL A 44 8.75 -21.07 -5.46
N SER A 45 8.42 -22.05 -4.60
CA SER A 45 7.10 -22.15 -3.97
C SER A 45 6.87 -21.00 -2.99
N GLU A 46 7.82 -20.75 -2.10
CA GLU A 46 7.74 -19.67 -1.13
C GLU A 46 7.76 -18.30 -1.81
N ARG A 47 8.61 -18.11 -2.83
CA ARG A 47 8.62 -16.90 -3.66
C ARG A 47 7.22 -16.62 -4.21
N ASN A 48 6.61 -17.62 -4.85
CA ASN A 48 5.28 -17.48 -5.43
C ASN A 48 4.22 -17.16 -4.37
N ASN A 49 4.26 -17.84 -3.22
CA ASN A 49 3.36 -17.60 -2.10
C ASN A 49 3.42 -16.14 -1.62
N TYR A 50 4.62 -15.67 -1.29
CA TYR A 50 4.79 -14.32 -0.74
C TYR A 50 4.45 -13.22 -1.75
N ILE A 51 4.82 -13.39 -3.03
CA ILE A 51 4.44 -12.42 -4.07
C ILE A 51 2.91 -12.34 -4.20
N ASN A 52 2.22 -13.47 -4.23
CA ASN A 52 0.76 -13.48 -4.34
C ASN A 52 0.08 -12.84 -3.12
N ARG A 53 0.66 -12.98 -1.92
CA ARG A 53 0.16 -12.31 -0.71
C ARG A 53 0.34 -10.79 -0.76
N SER A 54 1.46 -10.30 -1.28
CA SER A 54 1.64 -8.86 -1.55
C SER A 54 0.61 -8.36 -2.55
N ILE A 55 0.42 -9.07 -3.67
CA ILE A 55 -0.55 -8.71 -4.71
C ILE A 55 -1.97 -8.68 -4.15
N ALA A 56 -2.36 -9.68 -3.34
CA ALA A 56 -3.68 -9.71 -2.73
C ALA A 56 -3.97 -8.45 -1.91
N ILE A 57 -3.04 -8.03 -1.04
CA ILE A 57 -3.22 -6.80 -0.26
C ILE A 57 -3.34 -5.56 -1.17
N ILE A 58 -2.47 -5.45 -2.19
CA ILE A 58 -2.50 -4.31 -3.12
C ILE A 58 -3.84 -4.27 -3.89
N SER A 59 -4.35 -5.43 -4.31
CA SER A 59 -5.65 -5.54 -4.99
C SER A 59 -6.81 -5.12 -4.10
N GLU A 60 -6.82 -5.53 -2.82
CA GLU A 60 -7.85 -5.10 -1.86
C GLU A 60 -7.79 -3.58 -1.63
N LEU A 61 -6.59 -3.01 -1.49
CA LEU A 61 -6.40 -1.56 -1.38
C LEU A 61 -6.90 -0.84 -2.62
N ALA A 62 -6.62 -1.35 -3.82
CA ALA A 62 -7.11 -0.78 -5.07
C ALA A 62 -8.64 -0.85 -5.17
N ALA A 63 -9.24 -1.97 -4.78
CA ALA A 63 -10.69 -2.16 -4.77
C ALA A 63 -11.40 -1.23 -3.76
N SER A 64 -10.70 -0.81 -2.71
CA SER A 64 -11.21 0.12 -1.69
C SER A 64 -11.17 1.59 -2.10
N LEU A 65 -10.57 1.93 -3.25
CA LEU A 65 -10.47 3.32 -3.70
C LEU A 65 -11.83 3.86 -4.15
N ASN A 66 -12.25 4.99 -3.58
CA ASN A 66 -13.40 5.74 -4.06
C ASN A 66 -12.94 6.84 -5.03
N ALA A 67 -13.13 6.62 -6.33
CA ALA A 67 -12.74 7.59 -7.37
C ALA A 67 -13.63 8.85 -7.38
N GLU A 68 -14.90 8.75 -6.98
CA GLU A 68 -15.83 9.89 -6.94
C GLU A 68 -15.44 10.90 -5.86
N GLU A 69 -15.06 10.38 -4.68
CA GLU A 69 -14.66 11.22 -3.53
C GLU A 69 -13.17 11.58 -3.54
N GLY A 70 -12.31 10.66 -3.98
CA GLY A 70 -10.85 10.82 -3.95
C GLY A 70 -10.24 11.50 -5.17
N GLY A 71 -11.01 11.69 -6.25
CA GLY A 71 -10.59 12.44 -7.44
C GLY A 71 -9.22 12.03 -7.99
N GLU A 72 -8.36 13.02 -8.25
CA GLU A 72 -7.02 12.79 -8.82
C GLU A 72 -6.13 11.92 -7.91
N VAL A 73 -6.24 12.04 -6.59
CA VAL A 73 -5.45 11.25 -5.64
C VAL A 73 -5.79 9.77 -5.75
N ALA A 74 -7.08 9.43 -5.79
CA ALA A 74 -7.52 8.04 -5.98
C ALA A 74 -7.04 7.48 -7.32
N LEU A 75 -7.11 8.27 -8.40
CA LEU A 75 -6.61 7.86 -9.71
C LEU A 75 -5.08 7.64 -9.72
N ASN A 76 -4.32 8.48 -9.01
CA ASN A 76 -2.87 8.33 -8.90
C ASN A 76 -2.50 7.07 -8.11
N LEU A 77 -3.20 6.80 -7.00
CA LEU A 77 -3.04 5.58 -6.21
C LEU A 77 -3.36 4.34 -7.03
N ALA A 78 -4.48 4.34 -7.78
CA ALA A 78 -4.86 3.23 -8.65
C ALA A 78 -3.73 2.87 -9.65
N ARG A 79 -3.12 3.89 -10.29
CA ARG A 79 -1.99 3.66 -11.23
C ARG A 79 -0.75 3.10 -10.54
N LEU A 80 -0.44 3.57 -9.34
CA LEU A 80 0.70 3.03 -8.56
C LEU A 80 0.46 1.58 -8.12
N TYR A 81 -0.77 1.24 -7.75
CA TYR A 81 -1.15 -0.14 -7.42
C TYR A 81 -1.10 -1.05 -8.63
N GLU A 82 -1.62 -0.61 -9.78
CA GLU A 82 -1.55 -1.36 -11.04
C GLU A 82 -0.09 -1.62 -11.46
N TYR A 83 0.76 -0.58 -11.42
CA TYR A 83 2.19 -0.73 -11.66
C TYR A 83 2.82 -1.76 -10.71
N SER A 84 2.49 -1.68 -9.42
CA SER A 84 3.05 -2.56 -8.40
C SER A 84 2.68 -4.02 -8.63
N ILE A 85 1.42 -4.31 -8.96
CA ILE A 85 0.95 -5.66 -9.28
C ILE A 85 1.67 -6.20 -10.52
N ASN A 86 1.77 -5.40 -11.59
CA ASN A 86 2.43 -5.81 -12.83
C ASN A 86 3.93 -6.08 -12.62
N ALA A 87 4.61 -5.25 -11.83
CA ALA A 87 6.01 -5.43 -11.49
C ALA A 87 6.23 -6.69 -10.64
N LEU A 88 5.38 -6.95 -9.64
CA LEU A 88 5.45 -8.16 -8.81
C LEU A 88 5.19 -9.45 -9.62
N ASN A 89 4.20 -9.44 -10.52
CA ASN A 89 3.97 -10.56 -11.44
C ASN A 89 5.20 -10.82 -12.33
N THR A 90 5.77 -9.75 -12.88
CA THR A 90 6.99 -9.85 -13.71
C THR A 90 8.18 -10.37 -12.90
N ALA A 91 8.35 -9.89 -11.67
CA ALA A 91 9.39 -10.36 -10.75
C ALA A 91 9.26 -11.87 -10.47
N ASN A 92 8.04 -12.36 -10.27
CA ASN A 92 7.77 -13.78 -10.03
C ASN A 92 8.16 -14.64 -11.24
N ILE A 93 7.80 -14.21 -12.45
CA ILE A 93 8.09 -14.92 -13.69
C ILE A 93 9.59 -14.90 -13.99
N LYS A 94 10.24 -13.75 -13.84
CA LYS A 94 11.65 -13.53 -14.20
C LYS A 94 12.64 -13.84 -13.08
N ASN A 95 12.14 -14.13 -11.88
CA ASN A 95 12.96 -14.31 -10.69
C ASN A 95 13.83 -13.08 -10.37
N ASP A 96 13.26 -11.88 -10.53
CA ASP A 96 14.00 -10.60 -10.50
C ASP A 96 13.72 -9.82 -9.19
N PRO A 97 14.65 -9.83 -8.23
CA PRO A 97 14.47 -9.12 -6.96
C PRO A 97 14.49 -7.59 -7.11
N ALA A 98 15.07 -7.03 -8.17
CA ALA A 98 15.13 -5.57 -8.35
C ALA A 98 13.74 -4.97 -8.65
N LEU A 99 12.86 -5.75 -9.27
CA LEU A 99 11.45 -5.37 -9.44
C LEU A 99 10.71 -5.36 -8.11
N ILE A 100 10.99 -6.32 -7.22
CA ILE A 100 10.42 -6.35 -5.86
C ILE A 100 10.91 -5.15 -5.04
N ASP A 101 12.18 -4.76 -5.18
CA ASP A 101 12.72 -3.56 -4.54
C ASP A 101 12.05 -2.28 -5.03
N SER A 102 11.78 -2.19 -6.33
CA SER A 102 11.10 -1.04 -6.91
C SER A 102 9.69 -0.87 -6.34
N VAL A 103 8.94 -1.97 -6.22
CA VAL A 103 7.61 -1.96 -5.58
C VAL A 103 7.72 -1.64 -4.09
N THR A 104 8.69 -2.21 -3.38
CA THR A 104 8.89 -1.95 -1.96
C THR A 104 9.10 -0.46 -1.68
N ARG A 105 9.93 0.22 -2.49
CA ARG A 105 10.12 1.68 -2.38
C ARG A 105 8.83 2.48 -2.60
N VAL A 106 8.02 2.10 -3.59
CA VAL A 106 6.72 2.75 -3.84
C VAL A 106 5.82 2.62 -2.62
N ILE A 107 5.69 1.40 -2.08
CA ILE A 107 4.83 1.12 -0.93
C ILE A 107 5.33 1.85 0.33
N GLU A 108 6.64 1.89 0.56
CA GLU A 108 7.22 2.63 1.68
C GLU A 108 6.96 4.13 1.59
N GLU A 109 7.07 4.72 0.40
CA GLU A 109 6.81 6.14 0.20
C GLU A 109 5.31 6.47 0.42
N LEU A 110 4.42 5.63 -0.10
CA LEU A 110 2.99 5.76 0.17
C LEU A 110 2.70 5.65 1.67
N LYS A 111 3.30 4.67 2.36
CA LYS A 111 3.14 4.47 3.81
C LYS A 111 3.54 5.71 4.60
N LYS A 112 4.68 6.34 4.29
CA LYS A 112 5.10 7.60 4.93
C LYS A 112 4.05 8.70 4.77
N GLY A 113 3.40 8.77 3.60
CA GLY A 113 2.30 9.69 3.35
C GLY A 113 1.14 9.51 4.34
N TRP A 114 0.72 8.26 4.59
CA TRP A 114 -0.34 7.95 5.56
C TRP A 114 0.09 8.15 7.01
N GLU A 115 1.33 7.81 7.36
CA GLU A 115 1.90 8.10 8.69
C GLU A 115 1.89 9.63 8.95
N GLY A 116 2.21 10.44 7.95
CA GLY A 116 2.12 11.89 8.03
C GLY A 116 0.69 12.38 8.29
N ILE A 117 -0.31 11.78 7.63
CA ILE A 117 -1.73 12.09 7.88
C ILE A 117 -2.13 11.74 9.31
N LEU A 118 -1.74 10.55 9.79
CA LEU A 118 -2.06 10.09 11.15
C LEU A 118 -1.44 11.00 12.21
N ASN A 119 -0.18 11.40 12.04
CA ASN A 119 0.53 12.25 12.99
C ASN A 119 -0.06 13.67 13.02
N ASN A 120 -0.36 14.26 11.86
CA ASN A 120 -1.00 15.57 11.78
C ASN A 120 -2.42 15.59 12.39
N GLY A 121 -3.09 14.43 12.48
CA GLY A 121 -4.37 14.26 13.16
C GLY A 121 -4.24 14.09 14.69
N LYS A 122 -3.05 13.75 15.21
CA LYS A 122 -2.79 13.60 16.65
C LYS A 122 -2.33 14.90 17.32
N ASP A 123 -1.79 15.84 16.55
CA ASP A 123 -1.28 17.14 17.02
C ASP A 123 -2.33 18.28 16.98
N ARG A 124 -3.58 17.98 16.63
CA ARG A 124 -4.73 18.89 16.64
C ARG A 124 -5.68 18.55 17.79
#